data_AF-A0AAW2I4M1-F1
#
_entry.id   AF-A0AAW2I4M1-F1
#
_cell.length_a   1.000
_cell.length_b   1.000
_cell.length_c   1.000
_cell.angle_alpha   90.00
_cell.angle_beta   90.00
_cell.angle_gamma   90.00
#
_symmetry.space_group_name_H-M   'P 1'
#
loop_
_entity.id
_entity.type
_entity.pdbx_description
1 polymer ?
#
loop_
_entity_poly.entity_id
_entity_poly.type
_entity_poly.pdbx_seq_one_letter_code
_entity_poly.pdbx_strand_id
1 'polypeptide(L)'
;MYSVIDGKVLFGVIMVILVVERDRHKPPPPPKPISLSPGQYDSRIVDNRLVYRDLQLTPEMYNQLRGLQKKAKDLRQEMRDLRKMSQTQAHTIREAIRDTFIRIRAMLLAGGESNWAIEGDKDRLRLSREEDLYKQEMIRLEKDLTELESTVEELRGNVINRKTRVNMSDVEDMALILSKSSKTVGDLKMRFPSLQERIKTLLTAEIARVDREDKFLKEVPERLENALRRCKKLTGTLVTLKRLASVQEQRLPSSTGESRLSPTPPEVPSSVSSSSLAHTKVGRTSSVPKYIFSKNRDRSPRSSSK
;
A
#
# COMPACT_ATOMS: atom_id res chain seq x y z
N MET A 1 27.51 -15.54 1.40
CA MET A 1 26.81 -16.10 0.23
C MET A 1 25.41 -16.49 0.67
N TYR A 2 24.42 -15.62 0.44
CA TYR A 2 23.02 -15.95 0.72
C TYR A 2 22.42 -16.57 -0.54
N SER A 3 22.09 -17.86 -0.46
CA SER A 3 21.51 -18.61 -1.57
C SER A 3 20.20 -17.97 -2.02
N VAL A 4 20.13 -17.65 -3.31
CA VAL A 4 18.91 -17.32 -4.03
C VAL A 4 18.02 -18.55 -3.98
N ILE A 5 17.03 -18.55 -3.08
CA ILE A 5 16.01 -19.58 -3.06
C ILE A 5 15.16 -19.35 -4.31
N ASP A 6 15.28 -20.28 -5.26
CA ASP A 6 14.64 -20.25 -6.56
C ASP A 6 13.12 -20.07 -6.39
N GLY A 7 12.55 -19.01 -6.97
CA GLY A 7 11.14 -18.63 -6.78
C GLY A 7 10.15 -19.73 -7.19
N LYS A 8 10.59 -20.68 -8.03
CA LYS A 8 9.83 -21.88 -8.40
C LYS A 8 9.68 -22.87 -7.23
N VAL A 9 10.70 -23.00 -6.39
CA VAL A 9 10.68 -23.87 -5.21
C VAL A 9 9.76 -23.29 -4.15
N LEU A 10 9.81 -21.98 -3.93
CA LEU A 10 8.92 -21.30 -2.98
C LEU A 10 7.45 -21.36 -3.44
N PHE A 11 7.19 -21.16 -4.74
CA PHE A 11 5.84 -21.30 -5.31
C PHE A 11 5.33 -22.74 -5.22
N GLY A 12 6.19 -23.74 -5.44
CA GLY A 12 5.86 -25.15 -5.29
C GLY A 12 5.50 -25.52 -3.86
N VAL A 13 6.27 -25.05 -2.87
CA VAL A 13 5.98 -25.28 -1.44
C VAL A 13 4.67 -24.62 -1.03
N ILE A 14 4.40 -23.39 -1.49
CA ILE A 14 3.13 -22.69 -1.21
C ILE A 14 1.94 -23.40 -1.87
N MET A 15 2.08 -23.88 -3.11
CA MET A 15 1.02 -24.67 -3.78
C MET A 15 0.76 -26.00 -3.08
N VAL A 16 1.80 -26.71 -2.63
CA VAL A 16 1.65 -27.97 -1.89
C VAL A 16 0.97 -27.71 -0.55
N ILE A 17 1.32 -26.65 0.17
CA ILE A 17 0.67 -26.28 1.43
C ILE A 17 -0.81 -25.91 1.19
N LEU A 18 -1.12 -25.12 0.16
CA LEU A 18 -2.50 -24.74 -0.17
C LEU A 18 -3.36 -25.90 -0.68
N VAL A 19 -2.77 -26.88 -1.38
CA VAL A 19 -3.46 -28.11 -1.82
C VAL A 19 -3.71 -29.04 -0.63
N VAL A 20 -2.74 -29.19 0.27
CA VAL A 20 -2.87 -29.99 1.49
C VAL A 20 -3.90 -29.39 2.46
N GLU A 21 -3.99 -28.06 2.56
CA GLU A 21 -5.01 -27.40 3.40
C GLU A 21 -6.44 -27.53 2.83
N ARG A 22 -6.58 -27.63 1.50
CA ARG A 22 -7.87 -27.80 0.82
C ARG A 22 -8.49 -29.18 1.05
N ASP A 23 -7.68 -30.24 1.19
CA ASP A 23 -8.18 -31.61 1.38
C ASP A 23 -8.44 -32.00 2.84
N ARG A 24 -7.92 -31.25 3.82
CA ARG A 24 -8.11 -31.56 5.26
C ARG A 24 -9.52 -31.33 5.81
N HIS A 25 -10.41 -30.71 5.03
CA HIS A 25 -11.73 -30.27 5.53
C HIS A 25 -12.94 -30.95 4.86
N LYS A 26 -12.74 -32.03 4.10
CA LYS A 26 -13.87 -32.85 3.65
C LYS A 26 -14.30 -33.79 4.79
N PRO A 27 -15.53 -33.70 5.30
CA PRO A 27 -16.03 -34.71 6.24
C PRO A 27 -16.12 -36.06 5.51
N PRO A 28 -15.83 -37.19 6.18
CA PRO A 28 -15.95 -38.51 5.57
C PRO A 28 -17.40 -38.78 5.15
N PRO A 29 -17.62 -39.53 4.05
CA PRO A 29 -18.97 -39.86 3.60
C PRO A 29 -19.71 -40.69 4.67
N PRO A 30 -21.04 -40.50 4.82
CA PRO A 30 -21.81 -41.24 5.81
C PRO A 30 -21.77 -42.76 5.50
N PRO A 31 -21.72 -43.62 6.54
CA PRO A 31 -21.71 -45.06 6.34
C PRO A 31 -23.02 -45.54 5.70
N LYS A 32 -22.91 -46.47 4.76
CA LYS A 32 -24.09 -47.07 4.08
C LYS A 32 -24.90 -47.90 5.09
N PRO A 33 -26.25 -47.86 5.04
CA PRO A 33 -27.06 -48.69 5.93
C PRO A 33 -26.83 -50.17 5.62
N ILE A 34 -26.68 -50.97 6.68
CA ILE A 34 -26.53 -52.42 6.60
C ILE A 34 -27.84 -53.00 6.03
N SER A 35 -27.75 -53.62 4.86
CA SER A 35 -28.85 -54.39 4.27
C SER A 35 -29.07 -55.66 5.10
N LEU A 36 -30.25 -55.80 5.71
CA LEU A 36 -30.70 -57.04 6.34
C LEU A 36 -31.23 -57.97 5.24
N SER A 37 -30.50 -59.06 4.95
CA SER A 37 -31.07 -60.21 4.22
C SER A 37 -31.73 -61.18 5.21
N PRO A 38 -32.81 -61.88 4.81
CA PRO A 38 -33.66 -62.61 5.72
C PRO A 38 -33.22 -64.08 5.82
N GLY A 39 -32.92 -64.54 7.02
CA GLY A 39 -32.75 -65.97 7.29
C GLY A 39 -31.78 -66.23 8.43
N GLN A 40 -32.23 -67.07 9.37
CA GLN A 40 -31.46 -67.64 10.49
C GLN A 40 -31.23 -66.75 11.71
N TYR A 41 -32.29 -66.44 12.47
CA TYR A 41 -32.19 -66.23 13.92
C TYR A 41 -33.50 -66.63 14.62
N ASP A 42 -33.93 -67.88 14.42
CA ASP A 42 -35.12 -68.43 15.11
C ASP A 42 -34.80 -69.09 16.47
N SER A 43 -33.57 -68.95 16.98
CA SER A 43 -33.14 -69.54 18.27
C SER A 43 -32.49 -68.56 19.25
N ARG A 44 -32.67 -67.25 19.09
CA ARG A 44 -32.23 -66.25 20.11
C ARG A 44 -33.35 -65.33 20.62
N ILE A 45 -34.57 -65.47 20.11
CA ILE A 45 -35.70 -64.63 20.49
C ILE A 45 -36.26 -65.00 21.88
N VAL A 46 -36.00 -66.21 22.38
CA VAL A 46 -36.50 -66.63 23.70
C VAL A 46 -35.62 -66.08 24.83
N ASP A 47 -34.30 -65.94 24.63
CA ASP A 47 -33.40 -65.42 25.67
C ASP A 47 -33.44 -63.89 25.80
N ASN A 48 -33.75 -63.15 24.75
CA ASN A 48 -33.87 -61.69 24.85
C ASN A 48 -35.24 -61.21 25.38
N ARG A 49 -36.25 -62.10 25.40
CA ARG A 49 -37.61 -61.76 25.87
C ARG A 49 -37.75 -61.82 27.40
N LEU A 50 -36.86 -62.53 28.09
CA LEU A 50 -36.85 -62.61 29.56
C LEU A 50 -36.07 -61.46 30.22
N VAL A 51 -35.19 -60.77 29.49
CA VAL A 51 -34.38 -59.66 30.06
C VAL A 51 -35.19 -58.37 30.21
N TYR A 52 -36.35 -58.24 29.54
CA TYR A 52 -37.15 -57.00 29.56
C TYR A 52 -38.44 -57.08 30.37
N ARG A 53 -38.85 -58.25 30.89
CA ARG A 53 -40.22 -58.42 31.41
C ARG A 53 -40.43 -58.17 32.91
N ASP A 54 -39.39 -58.11 33.74
CA ASP A 54 -39.53 -57.80 35.18
C ASP A 54 -38.49 -56.79 35.68
N LEU A 55 -38.37 -55.67 34.97
CA LEU A 55 -37.74 -54.47 35.54
C LEU A 55 -38.82 -53.62 36.23
N GLN A 56 -39.19 -53.98 37.47
CA GLN A 56 -39.96 -53.07 38.33
C GLN A 56 -39.05 -51.91 38.74
N LEU A 57 -38.93 -50.89 37.87
CA LEU A 57 -38.20 -49.66 38.17
C LEU A 57 -38.97 -48.92 39.28
N THR A 58 -38.30 -48.70 40.41
CA THR A 58 -38.79 -47.75 41.42
C THR A 58 -39.06 -46.38 40.76
N PRO A 59 -40.10 -45.64 41.20
CA PRO A 59 -40.45 -44.34 40.64
C PRO A 59 -39.26 -43.37 40.56
N GLU A 60 -38.33 -43.47 41.51
CA GLU A 60 -37.07 -42.73 41.56
C GLU A 60 -36.13 -43.07 40.39
N MET A 61 -35.96 -44.36 40.07
CA MET A 61 -35.11 -44.83 38.96
C MET A 61 -35.72 -44.44 37.60
N TYR A 62 -37.05 -44.43 37.50
CA TYR A 62 -37.74 -43.93 36.30
C TYR A 62 -37.55 -42.42 36.10
N ASN A 63 -37.59 -41.64 37.18
CA ASN A 63 -37.32 -40.20 37.14
C ASN A 63 -35.85 -39.89 36.78
N GLN A 64 -34.91 -40.66 37.31
CA GLN A 64 -33.49 -40.56 36.96
C GLN A 64 -33.26 -40.88 35.48
N LEU A 65 -33.83 -41.97 34.95
CA LEU A 65 -33.72 -42.35 33.54
C LEU A 65 -34.32 -41.29 32.62
N ARG A 66 -35.50 -40.74 32.97
CA ARG A 66 -36.13 -39.63 32.26
C ARG A 66 -35.26 -38.37 32.28
N GLY A 67 -34.61 -38.08 33.41
CA GLY A 67 -33.65 -36.98 33.54
C GLY A 67 -32.41 -37.16 32.66
N LEU A 68 -31.85 -38.37 32.61
CA LEU A 68 -30.73 -38.71 31.73
C LEU A 68 -31.13 -38.64 30.24
N GLN A 69 -32.32 -39.13 29.89
CA GLN A 69 -32.85 -39.05 28.53
C GLN A 69 -33.02 -37.59 28.08
N LYS A 70 -33.53 -36.72 28.98
CA LYS A 70 -33.63 -35.28 28.73
C LYS A 70 -32.25 -34.66 28.50
N LYS A 71 -31.29 -34.89 29.39
CA LYS A 71 -29.89 -34.42 29.22
C LYS A 71 -29.26 -34.91 27.92
N ALA A 72 -29.48 -36.16 27.54
CA ALA A 72 -28.99 -36.71 26.28
C ALA A 72 -29.68 -36.11 25.04
N LYS A 73 -30.93 -35.63 25.17
CA LYS A 73 -31.61 -34.88 24.10
C LYS A 73 -31.09 -33.45 24.00
N ASP A 74 -30.87 -32.80 25.13
CA ASP A 74 -30.35 -31.44 25.23
C ASP A 74 -28.92 -31.37 24.67
N LEU A 75 -28.03 -32.30 25.06
CA LEU A 75 -26.67 -32.41 24.50
C LEU A 75 -26.68 -32.65 22.98
N ARG A 76 -27.63 -33.46 22.47
CA ARG A 76 -27.79 -33.64 21.01
C ARG A 76 -28.24 -32.37 20.32
N GLN A 77 -29.03 -31.53 20.99
CA GLN A 77 -29.45 -30.24 20.45
C GLN A 77 -28.27 -29.26 20.46
N GLU A 78 -27.54 -29.15 21.56
CA GLU A 78 -26.32 -28.33 21.65
C GLU A 78 -25.30 -28.73 20.59
N MET A 79 -25.08 -30.03 20.34
CA MET A 79 -24.18 -30.49 19.28
C MET A 79 -24.64 -30.03 17.88
N ARG A 80 -25.95 -30.04 17.60
CA ARG A 80 -26.49 -29.53 16.33
C ARG A 80 -26.28 -28.02 16.21
N ASP A 81 -26.48 -27.29 17.30
CA ASP A 81 -26.31 -25.84 17.32
C ASP A 81 -24.84 -25.44 17.20
N LEU A 82 -23.93 -26.15 17.87
CA LEU A 82 -22.48 -26.01 17.71
C LEU A 82 -22.05 -26.27 16.26
N ARG A 83 -22.63 -27.28 15.60
CA ARG A 83 -22.31 -27.58 14.20
C ARG A 83 -22.73 -26.45 13.26
N LYS A 84 -23.93 -25.89 13.45
CA LYS A 84 -24.39 -24.73 12.69
C LYS A 84 -23.51 -23.52 12.94
N MET A 85 -23.20 -23.23 14.20
CA MET A 85 -22.34 -22.12 14.60
C MET A 85 -20.95 -22.25 13.99
N SER A 86 -20.36 -23.44 14.02
CA SER A 86 -19.06 -23.74 13.39
C SER A 86 -19.10 -23.51 11.87
N GLN A 87 -20.18 -23.95 11.20
CA GLN A 87 -20.34 -23.73 9.76
C GLN A 87 -20.45 -22.24 9.40
N THR A 88 -21.20 -21.48 10.20
CA THR A 88 -21.32 -20.02 10.05
C THR A 88 -20.00 -19.32 10.31
N GLN A 89 -19.30 -19.66 11.41
CA GLN A 89 -17.96 -19.12 11.69
C GLN A 89 -16.99 -19.38 10.55
N ALA A 90 -16.98 -20.60 10.00
CA ALA A 90 -16.12 -20.94 8.88
C ALA A 90 -16.44 -20.09 7.63
N HIS A 91 -17.71 -19.76 7.39
CA HIS A 91 -18.10 -18.86 6.31
C HIS A 91 -17.64 -17.43 6.55
N THR A 92 -17.87 -16.90 7.74
CA THR A 92 -17.42 -15.56 8.15
C THR A 92 -15.90 -15.43 8.06
N ILE A 93 -15.15 -16.45 8.48
CA ILE A 93 -13.69 -16.47 8.36
C ILE A 93 -13.26 -16.45 6.88
N ARG A 94 -13.91 -17.23 6.01
CA ARG A 94 -13.64 -17.19 4.57
C ARG A 94 -13.92 -15.83 3.94
N GLU A 95 -14.92 -15.10 4.44
CA GLU A 95 -15.23 -13.74 4.01
C GLU A 95 -14.21 -12.74 4.51
N ALA A 96 -13.87 -12.78 5.79
CA ALA A 96 -12.83 -11.94 6.37
C ALA A 96 -11.48 -12.13 5.66
N ILE A 97 -11.15 -13.37 5.27
CA ILE A 97 -9.96 -13.67 4.45
C ILE A 97 -10.07 -12.99 3.09
N ARG A 98 -11.20 -13.17 2.37
CA ARG A 98 -11.42 -12.51 1.05
C ARG A 98 -11.29 -10.99 1.14
N ASP A 99 -11.93 -10.36 2.12
CA ASP A 99 -11.88 -8.91 2.32
C ASP A 99 -10.47 -8.44 2.65
N THR A 100 -9.74 -9.22 3.45
CA THR A 100 -8.34 -8.92 3.78
C THR A 100 -7.44 -9.06 2.55
N PHE A 101 -7.65 -10.06 1.69
CA PHE A 101 -6.96 -10.16 0.40
C PHE A 101 -7.24 -8.96 -0.51
N ILE A 102 -8.49 -8.51 -0.59
CA ILE A 102 -8.87 -7.32 -1.37
C ILE A 102 -8.18 -6.07 -0.81
N ARG A 103 -8.16 -5.90 0.52
CA ARG A 103 -7.46 -4.78 1.18
C ARG A 103 -5.95 -4.82 0.96
N ILE A 104 -5.31 -5.99 1.09
CA ILE A 104 -3.88 -6.17 0.81
C ILE A 104 -3.59 -5.82 -0.65
N ARG A 105 -4.43 -6.31 -1.58
CA ARG A 105 -4.29 -5.99 -3.01
C ARG A 105 -4.46 -4.50 -3.28
N ALA A 106 -5.46 -3.86 -2.68
CA ALA A 106 -5.68 -2.42 -2.81
C ALA A 106 -4.49 -1.62 -2.23
N MET A 107 -3.96 -2.01 -1.07
CA MET A 107 -2.75 -1.41 -0.49
C MET A 107 -1.51 -1.63 -1.37
N LEU A 108 -1.37 -2.78 -2.02
CA LEU A 108 -0.26 -3.05 -2.93
C LEU A 108 -0.36 -2.22 -4.22
N LEU A 109 -1.57 -2.03 -4.76
CA LEU A 109 -1.80 -1.19 -5.94
C LEU A 109 -1.70 0.32 -5.62
N ALA A 110 -2.26 0.78 -4.50
CA ALA A 110 -2.10 2.16 -4.00
C ALA A 110 -0.64 2.42 -3.57
N GLY A 111 0.03 1.38 -3.08
CA GLY A 111 1.46 1.32 -2.84
C GLY A 111 2.30 1.48 -4.10
N GLY A 112 1.72 1.53 -5.31
CA GLY A 112 2.43 1.99 -6.50
C GLY A 112 3.03 3.39 -6.31
N GLU A 113 2.32 4.32 -5.65
CA GLU A 113 2.84 5.64 -5.30
C GLU A 113 3.80 5.59 -4.09
N SER A 114 3.51 4.73 -3.11
CA SER A 114 4.39 4.50 -1.95
C SER A 114 5.69 3.79 -2.33
N ASN A 115 5.72 2.99 -3.38
CA ASN A 115 6.90 2.29 -3.87
C ASN A 115 7.86 3.26 -4.55
N TRP A 116 7.35 4.29 -5.24
CA TRP A 116 8.21 5.40 -5.71
C TRP A 116 8.78 6.21 -4.55
N ALA A 117 8.01 6.40 -3.47
CA ALA A 117 8.52 7.05 -2.26
C ALA A 117 9.59 6.19 -1.56
N ILE A 118 9.37 4.89 -1.39
CA ILE A 118 10.32 3.96 -0.73
C ILE A 118 11.56 3.69 -1.59
N GLU A 119 11.41 3.51 -2.91
CA GLU A 119 12.55 3.32 -3.81
C GLU A 119 13.30 4.65 -4.02
N GLY A 120 12.58 5.77 -4.09
CA GLY A 120 13.15 7.11 -4.07
C GLY A 120 13.91 7.41 -2.77
N ASP A 121 13.44 6.92 -1.62
CA ASP A 121 14.11 7.06 -0.33
C ASP A 121 15.38 6.22 -0.24
N LYS A 122 15.38 5.01 -0.82
CA LYS A 122 16.61 4.21 -0.95
C LYS A 122 17.63 4.86 -1.86
N ASP A 123 17.19 5.39 -3.01
CA ASP A 123 18.06 6.10 -3.93
C ASP A 123 18.59 7.40 -3.34
N ARG A 124 17.78 8.14 -2.57
CA ARG A 124 18.20 9.29 -1.76
C ARG A 124 19.27 8.91 -0.76
N LEU A 125 19.05 7.84 0.01
CA LEU A 125 19.99 7.39 1.02
C LEU A 125 21.32 6.93 0.39
N ARG A 126 21.26 6.21 -0.73
CA ARG A 126 22.44 5.79 -1.48
C ARG A 126 23.22 7.00 -2.00
N LEU A 127 22.52 7.97 -2.60
CA LEU A 127 23.13 9.19 -3.13
C LEU A 127 23.76 10.04 -2.01
N SER A 128 23.09 10.17 -0.87
CA SER A 128 23.62 10.85 0.32
C SER A 128 24.92 10.20 0.79
N ARG A 129 24.97 8.86 0.84
CA ARG A 129 26.20 8.14 1.22
C ARG A 129 27.34 8.39 0.23
N GLU A 130 27.04 8.38 -1.06
CA GLU A 130 28.05 8.68 -2.09
C GLU A 130 28.56 10.12 -1.98
N GLU A 131 27.68 11.07 -1.67
CA GLU A 131 28.05 12.45 -1.39
C GLU A 131 28.97 12.57 -0.16
N ASP A 132 28.63 11.88 0.93
CA ASP A 132 29.44 11.89 2.15
C ASP A 132 30.82 11.26 1.95
N LEU A 133 30.90 10.16 1.20
CA LEU A 133 32.18 9.55 0.83
C LEU A 133 33.03 10.51 -0.01
N TYR A 134 32.43 11.18 -0.99
CA TYR A 134 33.12 12.18 -1.81
C TYR A 134 33.68 13.32 -0.95
N LYS A 135 32.87 13.86 -0.02
CA LYS A 135 33.29 14.91 0.92
C LYS A 135 34.43 14.44 1.82
N GLN A 136 34.33 13.23 2.36
CA GLN A 136 35.36 12.67 3.23
C GLN A 136 36.69 12.49 2.48
N GLU A 137 36.66 12.00 1.25
CA GLU A 137 37.86 11.86 0.42
C GLU A 137 38.47 13.21 0.07
N MET A 138 37.65 14.24 -0.17
CA MET A 138 38.12 15.61 -0.40
C MET A 138 38.81 16.19 0.85
N ILE A 139 38.20 16.04 2.03
CA ILE A 139 38.78 16.50 3.31
C ILE A 139 40.11 15.78 3.57
N ARG A 140 40.18 14.46 3.35
CA ARG A 140 41.43 13.71 3.54
C ARG A 140 42.51 14.18 2.57
N LEU A 141 42.15 14.38 1.30
CA LEU A 141 43.08 14.89 0.29
C LEU A 141 43.63 16.28 0.66
N GLU A 142 42.77 17.20 1.09
CA GLU A 142 43.18 18.54 1.54
C GLU A 142 44.14 18.46 2.73
N LYS A 143 43.85 17.56 3.68
CA LYS A 143 44.72 17.29 4.82
C LYS A 143 46.08 16.74 4.38
N ASP A 144 46.08 15.69 3.55
CA ASP A 144 47.31 15.05 3.06
C ASP A 144 48.21 16.06 2.30
N LEU A 145 47.60 16.96 1.51
CA LEU A 145 48.32 18.03 0.81
C LEU A 145 48.87 19.08 1.78
N THR A 146 48.08 19.52 2.77
CA THR A 146 48.52 20.50 3.76
C THR A 146 49.70 19.99 4.59
N GLU A 147 49.64 18.73 5.03
CA GLU A 147 50.72 18.08 5.79
C GLU A 147 51.98 17.90 4.94
N LEU A 148 51.82 17.53 3.67
CA LEU A 148 52.92 17.43 2.72
C LEU A 148 53.57 18.79 2.46
N GLU A 149 52.80 19.84 2.22
CA GLU A 149 53.29 21.22 2.04
C GLU A 149 54.11 21.68 3.24
N SER A 150 53.61 21.43 4.45
CA SER A 150 54.35 21.75 5.69
C SER A 150 55.67 20.98 5.78
N THR A 151 55.67 19.68 5.46
CA THR A 151 56.87 18.84 5.53
C THR A 151 57.91 19.27 4.50
N VAL A 152 57.47 19.59 3.28
CA VAL A 152 58.34 20.08 2.21
C VAL A 152 58.95 21.43 2.58
N GLU A 153 58.16 22.36 3.13
CA GLU A 153 58.64 23.68 3.53
C GLU A 153 59.59 23.60 4.73
N GLU A 154 59.33 22.71 5.69
CA GLU A 154 60.25 22.45 6.80
C GLU A 154 61.60 21.91 6.30
N LEU A 155 61.60 20.90 5.42
CA LEU A 155 62.84 20.36 4.85
C LEU A 155 63.59 21.45 4.09
N ARG A 156 62.90 22.23 3.25
CA ARG A 156 63.48 23.36 2.52
C ARG A 156 64.09 24.38 3.49
N GLY A 157 63.39 24.75 4.55
CA GLY A 157 63.87 25.66 5.58
C GLY A 157 65.11 25.14 6.31
N ASN A 158 65.16 23.84 6.63
CA ASN A 158 66.32 23.22 7.26
C ASN A 158 67.56 23.24 6.34
N VAL A 159 67.38 23.00 5.04
CA VAL A 159 68.47 23.09 4.05
C VAL A 159 69.02 24.50 3.94
N ILE A 160 68.15 25.50 3.83
CA ILE A 160 68.56 26.90 3.62
C ILE A 160 69.14 27.49 4.91
N ASN A 161 68.41 27.37 6.03
CA ASN A 161 68.71 28.11 7.25
C ASN A 161 69.66 27.35 8.18
N ARG A 162 69.58 26.02 8.19
CA ARG A 162 70.39 25.16 9.06
C ARG A 162 71.50 24.41 8.32
N LYS A 163 71.59 24.56 6.98
CA LYS A 163 72.58 23.91 6.12
C LYS A 163 72.59 22.39 6.25
N THR A 164 71.44 21.79 6.57
CA THR A 164 71.30 20.34 6.68
C THR A 164 71.34 19.69 5.29
N ARG A 165 71.91 18.49 5.19
CA ARG A 165 71.82 17.67 3.98
C ARG A 165 70.41 17.10 3.82
N VAL A 166 69.94 17.01 2.58
CA VAL A 166 68.70 16.32 2.20
C VAL A 166 68.98 14.82 2.06
N ASN A 167 68.09 14.00 2.61
CA ASN A 167 68.07 12.57 2.37
C ASN A 167 67.21 12.25 1.14
N MET A 168 67.73 11.41 0.23
CA MET A 168 67.01 11.06 -1.00
C MET A 168 65.75 10.24 -0.70
N SER A 169 65.80 9.37 0.31
CA SER A 169 64.64 8.56 0.72
C SER A 169 63.45 9.44 1.11
N ASP A 170 63.68 10.48 1.91
CA ASP A 170 62.64 11.39 2.38
C ASP A 170 61.98 12.13 1.19
N VAL A 171 62.78 12.47 0.16
CA VAL A 171 62.29 13.10 -1.07
C VAL A 171 61.45 12.13 -1.89
N GLU A 172 61.88 10.88 -2.02
CA GLU A 172 61.13 9.83 -2.71
C GLU A 172 59.80 9.54 -2.01
N ASP A 173 59.77 9.51 -0.67
CA ASP A 173 58.55 9.33 0.12
C ASP A 173 57.57 10.49 -0.06
N MET A 174 58.04 11.73 0.01
CA MET A 174 57.22 12.92 -0.26
C MET A 174 56.68 12.92 -1.70
N ALA A 175 57.51 12.55 -2.69
CA ALA A 175 57.08 12.44 -4.08
C ALA A 175 56.02 11.34 -4.27
N LEU A 176 56.13 10.23 -3.52
CA LEU A 176 55.13 9.16 -3.53
C LEU A 176 53.79 9.62 -2.93
N ILE A 177 53.82 10.36 -1.82
CA ILE A 177 52.61 10.96 -1.23
C ILE A 177 51.96 11.91 -2.24
N LEU A 178 52.74 12.81 -2.85
CA LEU A 178 52.24 13.74 -3.87
C LEU A 178 51.59 13.03 -5.06
N SER A 179 52.20 11.92 -5.51
CA SER A 179 51.69 11.10 -6.60
C SER A 179 50.35 10.45 -6.24
N LYS A 180 50.19 9.93 -5.02
CA LYS A 180 48.93 9.38 -4.51
C LYS A 180 47.85 10.46 -4.42
N SER A 181 48.16 11.62 -3.84
CA SER A 181 47.24 12.76 -3.74
C SER A 181 46.79 13.24 -5.13
N SER A 182 47.71 13.34 -6.09
CA SER A 182 47.41 13.70 -7.48
C SER A 182 46.47 12.70 -8.16
N LYS A 183 46.63 11.40 -7.89
CA LYS A 183 45.72 10.38 -8.38
C LYS A 183 44.32 10.54 -7.77
N THR A 184 44.22 10.77 -6.46
CA THR A 184 42.94 11.02 -5.79
C THR A 184 42.23 12.26 -6.34
N VAL A 185 42.95 13.34 -6.65
CA VAL A 185 42.40 14.51 -7.36
C VAL A 185 41.76 14.08 -8.69
N GLY A 186 42.47 13.27 -9.48
CA GLY A 186 41.96 12.74 -10.75
C GLY A 186 40.67 11.95 -10.57
N ASP A 187 40.63 11.03 -9.60
CA ASP A 187 39.48 10.17 -9.32
C ASP A 187 38.25 10.97 -8.81
N LEU A 188 38.47 11.96 -7.94
CA LEU A 188 37.43 12.87 -7.48
C LEU A 188 36.89 13.73 -8.63
N LYS A 189 37.78 14.27 -9.47
CA LYS A 189 37.38 15.10 -10.61
C LYS A 189 36.58 14.30 -11.65
N MET A 190 36.90 13.03 -11.85
CA MET A 190 36.15 12.14 -12.75
C MET A 190 34.78 11.78 -12.21
N ARG A 191 34.63 11.56 -10.89
CA ARG A 191 33.34 11.18 -10.27
C ARG A 191 32.38 12.35 -10.08
N PHE A 192 32.90 13.56 -9.87
CA PHE A 192 32.09 14.73 -9.51
C PHE A 192 30.93 15.05 -10.49
N PRO A 193 31.11 15.04 -11.83
CA PRO A 193 30.03 15.37 -12.75
C PRO A 193 28.80 14.45 -12.61
N SER A 194 29.02 13.14 -12.48
CA SER A 194 27.94 12.15 -12.31
C SER A 194 27.22 12.31 -10.98
N LEU A 195 27.96 12.50 -9.89
CA LEU A 195 27.39 12.75 -8.57
C LEU A 195 26.56 14.05 -8.57
N GLN A 196 27.09 15.12 -9.16
CA GLN A 196 26.41 16.40 -9.27
C GLN A 196 25.11 16.31 -10.08
N GLU A 197 25.11 15.60 -11.20
CA GLU A 197 23.91 15.40 -12.04
C GLU A 197 22.81 14.64 -11.30
N ARG A 198 23.18 13.57 -10.58
CA ARG A 198 22.24 12.78 -9.79
C ARG A 198 21.60 13.60 -8.66
N ILE A 199 22.40 14.40 -7.94
CA ILE A 199 21.90 15.32 -6.91
C ILE A 199 20.93 16.35 -7.53
N LYS A 200 21.29 16.98 -8.65
CA LYS A 200 20.43 17.96 -9.33
C LYS A 200 19.10 17.36 -9.79
N THR A 201 19.13 16.15 -10.35
CA THR A 201 17.92 15.44 -10.80
C THR A 201 16.97 15.21 -9.64
N LEU A 202 17.50 14.75 -8.50
CA LEU A 202 16.74 14.51 -7.29
C LEU A 202 16.13 15.80 -6.74
N LEU A 203 16.91 16.88 -6.64
CA LEU A 203 16.41 18.18 -6.21
C LEU A 203 15.31 18.70 -7.14
N THR A 204 15.46 18.53 -8.45
CA THR A 204 14.46 18.97 -9.43
C THR A 204 13.13 18.22 -9.27
N ALA A 205 13.19 16.91 -9.07
CA ALA A 205 12.01 16.09 -8.79
C ALA A 205 11.33 16.50 -7.47
N GLU A 206 12.14 16.81 -6.45
CA GLU A 206 11.65 17.26 -5.16
C GLU A 206 10.94 18.62 -5.24
N ILE A 207 11.54 19.58 -5.95
CA ILE A 207 10.92 20.89 -6.20
C ILE A 207 9.58 20.72 -6.93
N ALA A 208 9.53 19.84 -7.94
CA ALA A 208 8.29 19.57 -8.67
C ALA A 208 7.22 18.89 -7.80
N ARG A 209 7.62 18.07 -6.81
CA ARG A 209 6.72 17.49 -5.81
C ARG A 209 6.15 18.58 -4.90
N VAL A 210 7.03 19.41 -4.34
CA VAL A 210 6.65 20.53 -3.46
C VAL A 210 5.74 21.52 -4.16
N ASP A 211 6.00 21.86 -5.42
CA ASP A 211 5.14 22.78 -6.20
C ASP A 211 3.73 22.22 -6.41
N ARG A 212 3.58 20.91 -6.64
CA ARG A 212 2.26 20.27 -6.72
C ARG A 212 1.51 20.30 -5.39
N GLU A 213 2.21 20.06 -4.30
CA GLU A 213 1.64 20.09 -2.95
C GLU A 213 1.21 21.51 -2.56
N ASP A 214 2.05 22.51 -2.85
CA ASP A 214 1.73 23.93 -2.63
C ASP A 214 0.49 24.37 -3.43
N LYS A 215 0.37 23.95 -4.70
CA LYS A 215 -0.83 24.18 -5.51
C LYS A 215 -2.07 23.56 -4.89
N PHE A 216 -2.00 22.31 -4.45
CA PHE A 216 -3.12 21.65 -3.77
C PHE A 216 -3.56 22.41 -2.52
N LEU A 217 -2.61 22.84 -1.69
CA LEU A 217 -2.89 23.60 -0.46
C LEU A 217 -3.56 24.95 -0.75
N LYS A 218 -3.26 25.57 -1.89
CA LYS A 218 -3.91 26.82 -2.33
C LYS A 218 -5.30 26.58 -2.94
N GLU A 219 -5.48 25.54 -3.74
CA GLU A 219 -6.72 25.29 -4.49
C GLU A 219 -7.85 24.69 -3.63
N VAL A 220 -7.53 23.79 -2.70
CA VAL A 220 -8.55 23.09 -1.91
C VAL A 220 -9.42 24.02 -1.06
N PRO A 221 -8.87 25.03 -0.35
CA PRO A 221 -9.69 25.99 0.40
C PRO A 221 -10.68 26.73 -0.50
N GLU A 222 -10.26 27.22 -1.67
CA GLU A 222 -11.16 27.92 -2.59
C GLU A 222 -12.27 27.01 -3.12
N ARG A 223 -11.93 25.76 -3.45
CA ARG A 223 -12.90 24.75 -3.89
C ARG A 223 -13.90 24.43 -2.79
N LEU A 224 -13.45 24.31 -1.53
CA LEU A 224 -14.30 24.06 -0.38
C LEU A 224 -15.25 25.23 -0.12
N GLU A 225 -14.75 26.47 -0.18
CA GLU A 225 -15.57 27.69 -0.06
C GLU A 225 -16.65 27.76 -1.14
N ASN A 226 -16.29 27.42 -2.38
CA ASN A 226 -17.26 27.33 -3.48
C ASN A 226 -18.34 26.26 -3.24
N ALA A 227 -17.94 25.08 -2.76
CA ALA A 227 -18.89 24.03 -2.39
C ALA A 227 -19.82 24.49 -1.25
N LEU A 228 -19.27 25.11 -0.21
CA LEU A 228 -20.03 25.64 0.92
C LEU A 228 -21.05 26.70 0.49
N ARG A 229 -20.68 27.62 -0.41
CA ARG A 229 -21.61 28.60 -0.99
C ARG A 229 -22.78 27.92 -1.71
N ARG A 230 -22.51 26.86 -2.48
CA ARG A 230 -23.55 26.08 -3.16
C ARG A 230 -24.46 25.36 -2.18
N CYS A 231 -23.89 24.75 -1.13
CA CYS A 231 -24.66 24.14 -0.04
C CYS A 231 -25.60 25.16 0.61
N LYS A 232 -25.09 26.35 0.99
CA LYS A 232 -25.91 27.42 1.58
C LYS A 232 -27.07 27.85 0.68
N LYS A 233 -26.82 27.99 -0.63
CA LYS A 233 -27.87 28.32 -1.62
C LYS A 233 -28.95 27.22 -1.67
N LEU A 234 -28.54 25.96 -1.77
CA LEU A 234 -29.47 24.83 -1.79
C LEU A 234 -30.27 24.72 -0.49
N THR A 235 -29.63 24.90 0.67
CA THR A 235 -30.31 24.96 1.97
C THR A 235 -31.35 26.07 1.99
N GLY A 236 -31.02 27.27 1.51
CA GLY A 236 -31.97 28.38 1.37
C GLY A 236 -33.18 28.00 0.51
N THR A 237 -32.96 27.39 -0.66
CA THR A 237 -34.04 26.90 -1.53
C THR A 237 -34.92 25.86 -0.83
N LEU A 238 -34.31 24.89 -0.13
CA LEU A 238 -35.06 23.86 0.61
C LEU A 238 -35.91 24.44 1.74
N VAL A 239 -35.39 25.44 2.47
CA VAL A 239 -36.16 26.15 3.52
C VAL A 239 -37.39 26.84 2.92
N THR A 240 -37.23 27.51 1.77
CA THR A 240 -38.35 28.16 1.06
C THR A 240 -39.37 27.13 0.59
N LEU A 241 -38.93 26.03 -0.03
CA LEU A 241 -39.81 24.94 -0.48
C LEU A 241 -40.59 24.33 0.69
N LYS A 242 -39.95 24.11 1.84
CA LYS A 242 -40.61 23.61 3.06
C LYS A 242 -41.71 24.55 3.54
N ARG A 243 -41.48 25.87 3.52
CA ARG A 243 -42.50 26.87 3.90
C ARG A 243 -43.66 26.86 2.91
N LEU A 244 -43.38 26.83 1.60
CA LEU A 244 -44.41 26.77 0.56
C LEU A 244 -45.27 25.50 0.68
N ALA A 245 -44.64 24.34 0.89
CA ALA A 245 -45.35 23.08 1.10
C ALA A 245 -46.26 23.12 2.34
N SER A 246 -45.76 23.65 3.46
CA SER A 246 -46.57 23.82 4.69
C SER A 246 -47.78 24.74 4.47
N VAL A 247 -47.61 25.83 3.72
CA VAL A 247 -48.69 26.75 3.37
C VAL A 247 -49.70 26.11 2.41
N GLN A 248 -49.26 25.23 1.51
CA GLN A 248 -50.15 24.47 0.62
C GLN A 248 -50.95 23.42 1.41
N GLU A 249 -50.32 22.74 2.37
CA GLU A 249 -50.96 21.73 3.22
C GLU A 249 -52.09 22.32 4.09
N GLN A 250 -51.93 23.56 4.57
CA GLN A 250 -52.97 24.29 5.30
C GLN A 250 -54.14 24.78 4.42
N ARG A 251 -54.00 24.80 3.09
CA ARG A 251 -55.04 25.27 2.15
C ARG A 251 -55.85 24.15 1.51
N LEU A 252 -55.50 22.88 1.75
CA LEU A 252 -56.30 21.75 1.29
C LEU A 252 -57.53 21.61 2.20
N PRO A 253 -58.78 21.71 1.68
CA PRO A 253 -59.94 21.32 2.45
C PRO A 253 -59.87 19.81 2.68
N SER A 254 -60.10 19.37 3.92
CA SER A 254 -60.16 17.96 4.29
C SER A 254 -61.33 17.27 3.57
N SER A 255 -61.10 16.76 2.36
CA SER A 255 -62.04 15.88 1.67
C SER A 255 -61.67 14.42 1.96
N THR A 256 -62.22 13.92 3.06
CA THR A 256 -62.53 12.51 3.23
C THR A 256 -63.50 12.10 2.11
N GLY A 257 -63.24 11.01 1.38
CA GLY A 257 -64.29 10.29 0.65
C GLY A 257 -64.09 10.05 -0.85
N GLU A 258 -63.80 8.78 -1.16
CA GLU A 258 -64.36 7.98 -2.27
C GLU A 258 -63.84 8.12 -3.71
N SER A 259 -63.18 7.02 -4.13
CA SER A 259 -63.36 6.28 -5.39
C SER A 259 -63.92 7.01 -6.60
N ARG A 260 -63.11 7.12 -7.66
CA ARG A 260 -63.59 6.71 -9.00
C ARG A 260 -62.45 6.34 -9.94
N LEU A 261 -62.61 5.15 -10.52
CA LEU A 261 -61.76 4.46 -11.49
C LEU A 261 -61.69 5.23 -12.83
N SER A 262 -60.46 5.28 -13.41
CA SER A 262 -60.04 5.11 -14.84
C SER A 262 -60.76 5.89 -15.97
N PRO A 263 -60.15 6.15 -17.17
CA PRO A 263 -59.13 5.35 -17.86
C PRO A 263 -58.00 6.11 -18.62
N THR A 264 -57.07 5.31 -19.15
CA THR A 264 -55.85 5.57 -19.93
C THR A 264 -56.05 6.26 -21.31
N PRO A 265 -54.98 6.91 -21.83
CA PRO A 265 -54.71 6.97 -23.27
C PRO A 265 -53.27 6.54 -23.67
N PRO A 266 -52.97 6.34 -24.98
CA PRO A 266 -52.16 5.23 -25.49
C PRO A 266 -50.69 5.54 -25.83
N GLU A 267 -49.94 4.45 -26.05
CA GLU A 267 -48.54 4.33 -26.50
C GLU A 267 -48.20 5.06 -27.81
N VAL A 268 -46.99 5.63 -27.84
CA VAL A 268 -46.26 6.17 -29.00
C VAL A 268 -45.30 5.13 -29.55
N PRO A 269 -45.16 4.93 -30.87
CA PRO A 269 -43.99 4.26 -31.43
C PRO A 269 -42.89 5.26 -31.79
N SER A 270 -41.69 4.88 -31.35
CA SER A 270 -40.35 5.40 -31.62
C SER A 270 -40.05 5.77 -33.07
N SER A 271 -39.53 6.99 -33.28
CA SER A 271 -38.83 7.41 -34.50
C SER A 271 -37.32 7.23 -34.35
N VAL A 272 -36.76 6.33 -35.16
CA VAL A 272 -35.31 6.26 -35.46
C VAL A 272 -35.05 7.23 -36.61
N SER A 273 -34.07 8.14 -36.46
CA SER A 273 -33.47 8.86 -37.58
C SER A 273 -32.05 9.28 -37.22
N SER A 274 -31.12 8.79 -38.04
CA SER A 274 -29.69 9.07 -38.04
C SER A 274 -29.37 10.13 -39.10
N SER A 275 -28.57 11.14 -38.77
CA SER A 275 -27.65 11.89 -39.66
C SER A 275 -26.98 13.00 -38.81
N SER A 276 -25.66 12.98 -38.59
CA SER A 276 -24.50 13.24 -39.47
C SER A 276 -24.06 14.71 -39.51
N LEU A 277 -22.81 14.92 -39.08
CA LEU A 277 -21.79 15.92 -39.45
C LEU A 277 -22.08 17.44 -39.33
N ALA A 278 -21.22 18.12 -38.56
CA ALA A 278 -20.44 19.25 -39.07
C ALA A 278 -19.20 19.55 -38.21
N HIS A 279 -18.08 19.74 -38.91
CA HIS A 279 -16.77 20.19 -38.44
C HIS A 279 -16.79 21.62 -37.87
N THR A 280 -15.92 21.91 -36.90
CA THR A 280 -15.12 23.15 -36.96
C THR A 280 -13.77 22.98 -36.26
N LYS A 281 -12.71 23.35 -36.97
CA LYS A 281 -11.29 23.37 -36.58
C LYS A 281 -10.88 24.84 -36.44
N VAL A 282 -10.39 25.27 -35.27
CA VAL A 282 -9.53 26.46 -35.03
C VAL A 282 -8.80 26.14 -33.70
N GLY A 283 -7.50 26.27 -33.47
CA GLY A 283 -6.45 27.07 -34.08
C GLY A 283 -5.67 27.77 -32.95
N ARG A 284 -4.57 27.13 -32.49
CA ARG A 284 -3.28 27.67 -31.97
C ARG A 284 -3.25 29.03 -31.22
N THR A 285 -2.64 29.08 -30.02
CA THR A 285 -1.29 29.68 -29.75
C THR A 285 -1.01 29.98 -28.25
N SER A 286 0.25 29.68 -27.84
CA SER A 286 1.06 30.35 -26.79
C SER A 286 0.65 30.11 -25.32
N SER A 287 1.51 30.03 -24.30
CA SER A 287 2.89 30.49 -24.09
C SER A 287 3.53 29.67 -22.96
N VAL A 288 4.83 29.35 -23.08
CA VAL A 288 5.66 28.74 -22.02
C VAL A 288 6.54 29.84 -21.40
N PRO A 289 6.60 30.03 -20.08
CA PRO A 289 7.55 30.98 -19.48
C PRO A 289 8.97 30.41 -19.48
N LYS A 290 9.91 31.17 -20.05
CA LYS A 290 11.36 30.99 -19.92
C LYS A 290 11.79 31.50 -18.54
N TYR A 291 12.38 30.65 -17.70
CA TYR A 291 13.26 31.13 -16.63
C TYR A 291 14.69 31.22 -17.17
N ILE A 292 15.17 32.45 -17.30
CA ILE A 292 16.54 32.83 -17.63
C ILE A 292 17.34 32.76 -16.33
N PHE A 293 18.31 31.85 -16.23
CA PHE A 293 19.40 31.98 -15.25
C PHE A 293 20.63 32.49 -16.00
N SER A 294 20.95 33.76 -15.76
CA SER A 294 22.06 34.45 -16.40
C SER A 294 23.40 33.91 -15.89
N LYS A 295 24.28 33.48 -16.80
CA LYS A 295 25.71 33.29 -16.57
C LYS A 295 26.34 34.65 -16.31
N ASN A 296 26.98 34.85 -15.16
CA ASN A 296 28.03 35.86 -15.03
C ASN A 296 29.42 35.20 -15.01
N ARG A 297 29.91 35.01 -16.25
CA ARG A 297 31.28 35.21 -16.74
C ARG A 297 31.97 36.54 -16.40
N ASP A 298 33.05 36.51 -15.63
CA ASP A 298 34.20 37.45 -15.67
C ASP A 298 34.02 38.97 -15.42
N ARG A 299 34.68 39.43 -14.34
CA ARG A 299 35.46 40.68 -14.37
C ARG A 299 36.72 40.53 -13.52
N SER A 300 37.84 40.33 -14.21
CA SER A 300 39.17 40.65 -13.71
C SER A 300 39.43 42.15 -13.92
N PRO A 301 39.94 42.90 -12.94
CA PRO A 301 40.60 44.17 -13.21
C PRO A 301 42.12 43.96 -13.27
N ARG A 302 42.63 44.21 -14.47
CA ARG A 302 44.01 44.63 -14.74
C ARG A 302 44.24 45.96 -14.01
N SER A 303 45.25 46.05 -13.15
CA SER A 303 45.84 47.34 -12.75
C SER A 303 47.35 47.27 -12.94
N SER A 304 47.82 47.99 -13.95
CA SER A 304 49.22 48.30 -14.18
C SER A 304 49.66 49.47 -13.29
N SER A 305 50.90 49.34 -12.79
CA SER A 305 51.90 50.40 -12.57
C SER A 305 51.62 51.49 -11.52
N LYS A 306 52.40 51.43 -10.43
CA LYS A 306 53.55 52.31 -10.21
C LYS A 306 54.61 51.57 -9.41
#